data_AF-A0A2A5JFZ2-F1
#
_entry.id   AF-A0A2A5JFZ2-F1
#
_cell.length_a   1.000
_cell.length_b   1.000
_cell.length_c   1.000
_cell.angle_alpha   90.00
_cell.angle_beta   90.00
_cell.angle_gamma   90.00
#
_symmetry.space_group_name_H-M   'P 1'
#
loop_
_entity.id
_entity.type
_entity.pdbx_description
1 polymer ?
#
loop_
_entity_poly.entity_id
_entity_poly.type
_entity_poly.pdbx_seq_one_letter_code
_entity_poly.pdbx_strand_id
1 'polypeptide(L)'
;MLGGQGHYARARAALDVLDRLTTGSSTHSDRILASLSASTRASFLRQSGRHALASTWDGRALAIVGGLPVDPEAACDALTGLAADALGCGRLPLGWRLLGECRTRLGGEGGLWRQEIRIEWVSAELALAGGDFARARRHAERAVELSGKSESVRHRVKSDLLRSAALTGTDPSAAVESAAEVLARCQQYGLLPLAWASSLLIEGVSGGRTSPSAREIGDLIAMRGGSLLPLS
;
A
#
# COMPACT_ATOMS: atom_id res chain seq x y z
N MET A 1 9.55 10.30 -0.25
CA MET A 1 8.23 10.45 -0.93
C MET A 1 7.27 11.22 -0.03
N LEU A 2 6.66 12.31 -0.53
CA LEU A 2 5.80 13.22 0.25
C LEU A 2 4.64 12.52 0.96
N GLY A 3 3.90 11.65 0.26
CA GLY A 3 2.78 10.91 0.85
C GLY A 3 3.23 9.96 1.96
N GLY A 4 4.42 9.34 1.83
CA GLY A 4 4.99 8.49 2.87
C GLY A 4 5.36 9.24 4.16
N GLN A 5 5.53 10.56 4.09
CA GLN A 5 5.79 11.45 5.24
C GLN A 5 4.52 12.17 5.72
N GLY A 6 3.37 11.83 5.14
CA GLY A 6 2.08 12.44 5.47
C GLY A 6 1.82 13.80 4.81
N HIS A 7 2.64 14.27 3.86
CA HIS A 7 2.43 15.55 3.16
C HIS A 7 1.48 15.42 1.95
N TYR A 8 0.23 15.03 2.18
CA TYR A 8 -0.72 14.71 1.11
C TYR A 8 -1.12 15.90 0.24
N ALA A 9 -1.29 17.10 0.81
CA ALA A 9 -1.60 18.30 0.03
C ALA A 9 -0.48 18.61 -0.98
N ARG A 10 0.79 18.57 -0.54
CA ARG A 10 1.95 18.75 -1.42
C ARG A 10 2.06 17.64 -2.46
N ALA A 11 1.77 16.40 -2.06
CA ALA A 11 1.80 15.27 -2.98
C ALA A 11 0.74 15.41 -4.09
N ARG A 12 -0.49 15.82 -3.75
CA ARG A 12 -1.54 16.10 -4.75
C ARG A 12 -1.16 17.25 -5.68
N ALA A 13 -0.63 18.36 -5.15
CA ALA A 13 -0.19 19.47 -5.97
C ALA A 13 0.90 19.05 -6.99
N ALA A 14 1.84 18.17 -6.58
CA ALA A 14 2.84 17.62 -7.48
C ALA A 14 2.21 16.73 -8.57
N LEU A 15 1.21 15.92 -8.21
CA LEU A 15 0.46 15.11 -9.18
C LEU A 15 -0.35 15.97 -10.14
N ASP A 16 -0.88 17.12 -9.71
CA ASP A 16 -1.63 18.04 -10.58
C ASP A 16 -0.71 18.69 -11.62
N VAL A 17 0.55 18.97 -11.25
CA VAL A 17 1.59 19.39 -12.21
C VAL A 17 1.85 18.28 -13.23
N LEU A 18 2.04 17.04 -12.77
CA LEU A 18 2.32 15.89 -13.64
C LEU A 18 1.17 15.62 -14.62
N ASP A 19 -0.08 15.72 -14.17
CA ASP A 19 -1.24 15.55 -15.03
C ASP A 19 -1.30 16.63 -16.11
N ARG A 20 -1.02 17.89 -15.78
CA ARG A 20 -0.96 18.96 -16.79
C ARG A 20 0.12 18.72 -17.84
N LEU A 21 1.28 18.21 -17.43
CA LEU A 21 2.39 17.91 -18.35
C LEU A 21 2.11 16.72 -19.27
N THR A 22 1.33 15.74 -18.80
CA THR A 22 1.00 14.53 -19.56
C THR A 22 -0.33 14.63 -20.32
N THR A 23 -1.13 15.66 -20.08
CA THR A 23 -2.42 15.88 -20.75
C THR A 23 -2.22 16.12 -22.24
N GLY A 24 -2.84 15.30 -23.09
CA GLY A 24 -2.79 15.45 -24.54
C GLY A 24 -1.48 14.99 -25.20
N SER A 25 -0.49 14.54 -24.41
CA SER A 25 0.72 13.94 -24.96
C SER A 25 0.54 12.46 -25.27
N SER A 26 1.12 12.03 -26.39
CA SER A 26 0.98 10.65 -26.92
C SER A 26 2.27 9.84 -26.83
N THR A 27 3.34 10.37 -26.22
CA THR A 27 4.59 9.61 -26.10
C THR A 27 4.41 8.41 -25.16
N HIS A 28 5.22 7.37 -25.36
CA HIS A 28 5.21 6.18 -24.51
C HIS A 28 5.48 6.54 -23.03
N SER A 29 6.50 7.36 -22.79
CA SER A 29 6.88 7.81 -21.44
C SER A 29 5.79 8.63 -20.76
N ASP A 30 5.09 9.51 -21.49
CA ASP A 30 4.01 10.32 -20.91
C ASP A 30 2.81 9.47 -20.49
N ARG A 31 2.49 8.42 -21.26
CA ARG A 31 1.44 7.46 -20.89
C ARG A 31 1.82 6.67 -19.63
N ILE A 32 3.08 6.25 -19.49
CA ILE A 32 3.57 5.59 -18.27
C ILE A 32 3.43 6.53 -17.08
N LEU A 33 3.90 7.77 -17.20
CA LEU A 33 3.78 8.78 -16.14
C LEU A 33 2.33 9.07 -15.77
N ALA A 34 1.43 9.19 -16.75
CA ALA A 34 -0.01 9.39 -16.51
C ALA A 34 -0.63 8.20 -15.77
N SER A 35 -0.24 6.96 -16.10
CA SER A 35 -0.67 5.74 -15.40
C SER A 35 -0.18 5.72 -13.95
N LEU A 36 1.12 5.94 -13.72
CA LEU A 36 1.70 5.99 -12.37
C LEU A 36 1.09 7.12 -11.53
N SER A 37 0.79 8.26 -12.16
CA SER A 37 0.08 9.39 -11.54
C SER A 37 -1.32 8.99 -11.10
N ALA A 38 -2.09 8.32 -11.97
CA ALA A 38 -3.42 7.81 -11.66
C ALA A 38 -3.39 6.77 -10.51
N SER A 39 -2.47 5.81 -10.54
CA SER A 39 -2.31 4.83 -9.45
C SER A 39 -1.86 5.46 -8.13
N THR A 40 -1.09 6.56 -8.18
CA THR A 40 -0.72 7.31 -6.97
C THR A 40 -1.94 8.03 -6.38
N ARG A 41 -2.81 8.61 -7.21
CA ARG A 41 -4.09 9.19 -6.76
C ARG A 41 -4.99 8.12 -6.13
N ALA A 42 -5.12 6.97 -6.77
CA ALA A 42 -5.86 5.83 -6.24
C ALA A 42 -5.35 5.43 -4.84
N SER A 43 -4.03 5.40 -4.65
CA SER A 43 -3.40 5.12 -3.35
C SER A 43 -3.81 6.09 -2.24
N PHE A 44 -3.95 7.39 -2.54
CA PHE A 44 -4.41 8.37 -1.55
C PHE A 44 -5.88 8.19 -1.19
N LEU A 45 -6.71 7.86 -2.18
CA LEU A 45 -8.13 7.56 -1.95
C LEU A 45 -8.30 6.28 -1.12
N ARG A 46 -7.52 5.24 -1.39
CA ARG A 46 -7.49 4.00 -0.61
C ARG A 46 -7.18 4.22 0.85
N GLN A 47 -6.20 5.06 1.13
CA GLN A 47 -5.80 5.36 2.49
C GLN A 47 -6.92 6.06 3.28
N SER A 48 -7.82 6.77 2.59
CA SER A 48 -9.03 7.36 3.16
C SER A 48 -10.26 6.44 3.16
N GLY A 49 -10.10 5.14 2.88
CA GLY A 49 -11.20 4.16 2.80
C GLY A 49 -12.09 4.29 1.56
N ARG A 50 -11.77 5.17 0.59
CA ARG A 50 -12.59 5.43 -0.61
C ARG A 50 -12.28 4.44 -1.74
N HIS A 51 -12.37 3.16 -1.44
CA HIS A 51 -11.93 2.06 -2.33
C HIS A 51 -12.65 2.01 -3.68
N ALA A 52 -13.96 2.24 -3.69
CA ALA A 52 -14.74 2.27 -4.94
C ALA A 52 -14.26 3.38 -5.88
N LEU A 53 -13.93 4.56 -5.33
CA LEU A 53 -13.40 5.66 -6.14
C LEU A 53 -11.95 5.38 -6.55
N ALA A 54 -11.12 4.85 -5.66
CA ALA A 54 -9.75 4.46 -5.99
C ALA A 54 -9.69 3.44 -7.16
N SER A 55 -10.63 2.49 -7.19
CA SER A 55 -10.77 1.52 -8.30
C SER A 55 -10.94 2.19 -9.66
N THR A 56 -11.67 3.31 -9.72
CA THR A 56 -11.85 4.05 -10.99
C THR A 56 -10.52 4.63 -11.50
N TRP A 57 -9.65 5.06 -10.59
CA TRP A 57 -8.34 5.60 -10.92
C TRP A 57 -7.34 4.52 -11.31
N ASP A 58 -7.28 3.41 -10.58
CA ASP A 58 -6.41 2.29 -10.95
C ASP A 58 -6.93 1.60 -12.24
N GLY A 59 -8.25 1.57 -12.48
CA GLY A 59 -8.82 1.12 -13.76
C GLY A 59 -8.44 2.03 -14.93
N ARG A 60 -8.47 3.36 -14.72
CA ARG A 60 -7.96 4.33 -15.69
C ARG A 60 -6.46 4.14 -15.95
N ALA A 61 -5.66 3.93 -14.91
CA ALA A 61 -4.23 3.67 -15.03
C ALA A 61 -3.96 2.45 -15.92
N LEU A 62 -4.67 1.35 -15.68
CA LEU A 62 -4.55 0.14 -16.50
C LEU A 62 -4.97 0.38 -17.95
N ALA A 63 -6.06 1.13 -18.19
CA ALA A 63 -6.49 1.48 -19.55
C ALA A 63 -5.45 2.35 -20.28
N ILE A 64 -4.77 3.26 -19.58
CA ILE A 64 -3.71 4.11 -20.16
C ILE A 64 -2.56 3.27 -20.69
N VAL A 65 -2.20 2.15 -20.04
CA VAL A 65 -1.05 1.32 -20.46
C VAL A 65 -1.43 0.06 -21.24
N GLY A 66 -2.72 -0.32 -21.27
CA GLY A 66 -3.19 -1.56 -21.89
C GLY A 66 -2.97 -1.67 -23.42
N GLY A 67 -2.67 -0.56 -24.10
CA GLY A 67 -2.34 -0.52 -25.53
C GLY A 67 -0.88 -0.22 -25.84
N LEU A 68 0.02 -0.31 -24.85
CA LEU A 68 1.47 -0.11 -25.03
C LEU A 68 2.20 -1.46 -25.19
N PRO A 69 3.37 -1.48 -25.86
CA PRO A 69 4.35 -2.55 -25.64
C PRO A 69 4.56 -2.74 -24.13
N VAL A 70 4.68 -3.99 -23.69
CA VAL A 70 4.56 -4.40 -22.28
C VAL A 70 5.45 -3.53 -21.38
N ASP A 71 4.82 -2.62 -20.63
CA ASP A 71 5.39 -2.02 -19.43
C ASP A 71 4.78 -2.76 -18.23
N PRO A 72 5.49 -3.77 -17.70
CA PRO A 72 4.98 -4.56 -16.60
C PRO A 72 4.92 -3.74 -15.31
N GLU A 73 5.70 -2.66 -15.16
CA GLU A 73 5.73 -1.88 -13.91
C GLU A 73 4.40 -1.16 -13.70
N ALA A 74 3.99 -0.34 -14.67
CA ALA A 74 2.78 0.49 -14.54
C ALA A 74 1.50 -0.36 -14.51
N ALA A 75 1.45 -1.43 -15.31
CA ALA A 75 0.32 -2.35 -15.31
C ALA A 75 0.20 -3.10 -13.97
N CYS A 76 1.31 -3.59 -13.41
CA CYS A 76 1.30 -4.29 -12.12
C CYS A 76 0.94 -3.37 -10.96
N ASP A 77 1.33 -2.10 -11.02
CA ASP A 77 0.92 -1.10 -10.02
C ASP A 77 -0.59 -0.89 -9.99
N ALA A 78 -1.21 -0.73 -11.17
CA ALA A 78 -2.64 -0.58 -11.32
C ALA A 78 -3.40 -1.83 -10.85
N LEU A 79 -2.96 -3.04 -11.27
CA LEU A 79 -3.61 -4.30 -10.86
C LEU A 79 -3.50 -4.55 -9.36
N THR A 80 -2.33 -4.29 -8.78
CA THR A 80 -2.15 -4.45 -7.33
C THR A 80 -3.00 -3.43 -6.56
N GLY A 81 -3.16 -2.22 -7.11
CA GLY A 81 -4.09 -1.21 -6.61
C GLY A 81 -5.55 -1.67 -6.65
N LEU A 82 -6.02 -2.17 -7.80
CA LEU A 82 -7.36 -2.75 -7.96
C LEU A 82 -7.59 -3.94 -7.01
N ALA A 83 -6.58 -4.77 -6.77
CA ALA A 83 -6.68 -5.87 -5.81
C ALA A 83 -6.86 -5.37 -4.38
N ALA A 84 -6.12 -4.31 -3.99
CA ALA A 84 -6.26 -3.68 -2.69
C ALA A 84 -7.63 -2.98 -2.53
N ASP A 85 -8.19 -2.43 -3.61
CA ASP A 85 -9.55 -1.87 -3.59
C ASP A 85 -10.64 -2.92 -3.53
N ALA A 86 -10.45 -4.04 -4.24
CA ALA A 86 -11.34 -5.18 -4.12
C ALA A 86 -11.36 -5.70 -2.68
N LEU A 87 -10.19 -5.81 -2.03
CA LEU A 87 -10.08 -6.10 -0.60
C LEU A 87 -10.88 -5.09 0.24
N GLY A 88 -10.64 -3.80 0.07
CA GLY A 88 -11.33 -2.75 0.84
C GLY A 88 -12.85 -2.65 0.58
N CYS A 89 -13.34 -3.28 -0.49
CA CYS A 89 -14.77 -3.45 -0.77
C CYS A 89 -15.31 -4.83 -0.36
N GLY A 90 -14.54 -5.66 0.37
CA GLY A 90 -14.94 -7.00 0.80
C GLY A 90 -14.97 -8.06 -0.33
N ARG A 91 -14.45 -7.75 -1.52
CA ARG A 91 -14.49 -8.63 -2.71
C ARG A 91 -13.23 -9.50 -2.80
N LEU A 92 -12.96 -10.30 -1.76
CA LEU A 92 -11.70 -11.06 -1.63
C LEU A 92 -11.40 -11.96 -2.84
N PRO A 93 -12.37 -12.72 -3.42
CA PRO A 93 -12.10 -13.54 -4.60
C PRO A 93 -11.64 -12.75 -5.83
N LEU A 94 -12.15 -11.52 -6.00
CA LEU A 94 -11.71 -10.62 -7.05
C LEU A 94 -10.27 -10.14 -6.79
N GLY A 95 -9.96 -9.79 -5.53
CA GLY A 95 -8.60 -9.40 -5.14
C GLY A 95 -7.57 -10.48 -5.50
N TRP A 96 -7.85 -11.74 -5.17
CA TRP A 96 -6.97 -12.86 -5.54
C TRP A 96 -6.81 -13.04 -7.04
N ARG A 97 -7.90 -12.90 -7.82
CA ARG A 97 -7.85 -13.01 -9.29
C ARG A 97 -6.96 -11.93 -9.91
N LEU A 98 -7.12 -10.68 -9.46
CA LEU A 98 -6.32 -9.55 -9.92
C LEU A 98 -4.83 -9.71 -9.58
N LEU A 99 -4.51 -10.25 -8.40
CA LEU A 99 -3.12 -10.58 -8.06
C LEU A 99 -2.56 -11.74 -8.88
N GLY A 100 -3.40 -12.71 -9.28
CA GLY A 100 -3.01 -13.76 -10.22
C GLY A 100 -2.61 -13.18 -11.57
N GLU A 101 -3.45 -12.29 -12.12
CA GLU A 101 -3.16 -11.57 -13.37
C GLU A 101 -1.89 -10.70 -13.27
N CYS A 102 -1.70 -10.03 -12.13
CA CYS A 102 -0.50 -9.25 -11.84
C CYS A 102 0.76 -10.13 -11.88
N ARG A 103 0.74 -11.29 -11.22
CA ARG A 103 1.86 -12.26 -11.24
C ARG A 103 2.14 -12.78 -12.65
N THR A 104 1.11 -13.08 -13.44
CA THR A 104 1.30 -13.51 -14.84
C THR A 104 2.00 -12.43 -15.66
N ARG A 105 1.69 -11.14 -15.44
CA ARG A 105 2.33 -10.02 -16.16
C ARG A 105 3.76 -9.74 -15.73
N LEU A 106 4.09 -9.93 -14.46
CA LEU A 106 5.48 -9.83 -13.97
C LEU A 106 6.38 -10.86 -14.65
N GLY A 107 5.85 -12.04 -14.97
CA GLY A 107 6.64 -13.12 -15.56
C GLY A 107 7.71 -13.65 -14.59
N GLY A 108 8.73 -14.32 -15.14
CA GLY A 108 9.85 -14.89 -14.38
C GLY A 108 11.13 -14.06 -14.39
N GLU A 109 11.17 -12.95 -15.15
CA GLU A 109 12.33 -12.08 -15.23
C GLU A 109 12.32 -11.11 -14.05
N GLY A 110 13.27 -11.29 -13.13
CA GLY A 110 13.42 -10.43 -11.96
C GLY A 110 13.74 -8.98 -12.34
N GLY A 111 13.52 -8.04 -11.40
CA GLY A 111 13.88 -6.63 -11.56
C GLY A 111 12.83 -5.66 -11.05
N LEU A 112 11.56 -6.08 -11.01
CA LEU A 112 10.44 -5.30 -10.48
C LEU A 112 10.18 -5.57 -8.98
N TRP A 113 11.24 -5.45 -8.18
CA TRP A 113 11.22 -5.77 -6.74
C TRP A 113 10.08 -5.06 -5.99
N ARG A 114 9.72 -3.85 -6.43
CA ARG A 114 8.66 -3.06 -5.80
C ARG A 114 7.28 -3.70 -6.00
N GLN A 115 7.01 -4.20 -7.19
CA GLN A 115 5.76 -4.85 -7.56
C GLN A 115 5.64 -6.20 -6.84
N GLU A 116 6.72 -6.98 -6.80
CA GLU A 116 6.78 -8.26 -6.07
C GLU A 116 6.42 -8.07 -4.60
N ILE A 117 7.04 -7.09 -3.92
CA ILE A 117 6.74 -6.78 -2.52
C ILE A 117 5.27 -6.38 -2.34
N ARG A 118 4.74 -5.51 -3.22
CA ARG A 118 3.35 -5.03 -3.10
C ARG A 118 2.32 -6.14 -3.33
N ILE A 119 2.60 -7.10 -4.21
CA ILE A 119 1.76 -8.30 -4.38
C ILE A 119 1.70 -9.10 -3.08
N GLU A 120 2.84 -9.30 -2.43
CA GLU A 120 2.89 -10.02 -1.16
C GLU A 120 2.18 -9.25 -0.04
N TRP A 121 2.26 -7.91 -0.04
CA TRP A 121 1.48 -7.10 0.89
C TRP A 121 -0.03 -7.30 0.74
N VAL A 122 -0.56 -7.14 -0.46
CA VAL A 122 -2.01 -7.28 -0.69
C VAL A 122 -2.45 -8.73 -0.50
N SER A 123 -1.59 -9.71 -0.82
CA SER A 123 -1.86 -11.14 -0.55
C SER A 123 -1.96 -11.41 0.95
N ALA A 124 -1.08 -10.83 1.76
CA ALA A 124 -1.15 -10.96 3.21
C ALA A 124 -2.42 -10.31 3.78
N GLU A 125 -2.75 -9.10 3.32
CA GLU A 125 -3.97 -8.38 3.74
C GLU A 125 -5.25 -9.12 3.32
N LEU A 126 -5.30 -9.71 2.12
CA LEU A 126 -6.41 -10.56 1.68
C LEU A 126 -6.56 -11.83 2.53
N ALA A 127 -5.45 -12.46 2.91
CA ALA A 127 -5.46 -13.63 3.77
C ALA A 127 -5.94 -13.28 5.20
N LEU A 128 -5.50 -12.14 5.75
CA LEU A 128 -5.98 -11.62 7.04
C LEU A 128 -7.49 -11.36 7.01
N ALA A 129 -7.98 -10.67 5.97
CA ALA A 129 -9.41 -10.41 5.82
C ALA A 129 -10.25 -11.70 5.66
N GLY A 130 -9.63 -12.77 5.16
CA GLY A 130 -10.24 -14.10 5.08
C GLY A 130 -10.08 -14.96 6.34
N GLY A 131 -9.41 -14.48 7.38
CA GLY A 131 -9.12 -15.23 8.61
C GLY A 131 -8.02 -16.30 8.48
N ASP A 132 -7.30 -16.35 7.36
CA ASP A 132 -6.21 -17.31 7.13
C ASP A 132 -4.86 -16.71 7.57
N PHE A 133 -4.65 -16.69 8.89
CA PHE A 133 -3.42 -16.14 9.49
C PHE A 133 -2.16 -16.90 9.07
N ALA A 134 -2.25 -18.20 8.81
CA ALA A 134 -1.12 -19.00 8.36
C ALA A 134 -0.65 -18.59 6.96
N ARG A 135 -1.58 -18.39 6.03
CA ARG A 135 -1.26 -17.86 4.69
C ARG A 135 -0.82 -16.41 4.74
N ALA A 136 -1.45 -15.59 5.57
CA ALA A 136 -1.04 -14.21 5.78
C ALA A 136 0.42 -14.12 6.22
N ARG A 137 0.83 -14.95 7.19
CA ARG A 137 2.21 -15.02 7.67
C ARG A 137 3.20 -15.38 6.57
N ARG A 138 2.90 -16.38 5.73
CA ARG A 138 3.78 -16.76 4.60
C ARG A 138 4.02 -15.58 3.65
N HIS A 139 2.96 -14.87 3.28
CA HIS A 139 3.07 -13.70 2.40
C HIS A 139 3.82 -12.54 3.08
N ALA A 140 3.56 -12.29 4.36
CA ALA A 140 4.27 -11.26 5.13
C ALA A 140 5.77 -11.55 5.27
N GLU A 141 6.14 -12.80 5.58
CA GLU A 141 7.55 -13.25 5.64
C GLU A 141 8.24 -13.11 4.28
N ARG A 142 7.56 -13.48 3.19
CA ARG A 142 8.09 -13.26 1.84
C ARG A 142 8.28 -11.78 1.51
N ALA A 143 7.35 -10.93 1.90
CA ALA A 143 7.48 -9.48 1.73
C ALA A 143 8.67 -8.90 2.53
N VAL A 144 8.94 -9.44 3.71
CA VAL A 144 10.12 -9.08 4.53
C VAL A 144 11.40 -9.50 3.81
N GLU A 145 11.49 -10.75 3.36
CA GLU A 145 12.67 -11.28 2.64
C GLU A 145 12.98 -10.44 1.37
N LEU A 146 11.96 -10.16 0.56
CA LEU A 146 12.10 -9.34 -0.65
C LEU A 146 12.51 -7.91 -0.30
N SER A 147 11.89 -7.30 0.71
CA SER A 147 12.21 -5.93 1.12
C SER A 147 13.61 -5.78 1.72
N GLY A 148 14.16 -6.83 2.32
CA GLY A 148 15.53 -6.85 2.84
C GLY A 148 16.59 -6.63 1.77
N LYS A 149 16.29 -6.98 0.51
CA LYS A 149 17.15 -6.79 -0.66
C LYS A 149 17.01 -5.40 -1.29
N SER A 150 16.02 -4.62 -0.87
CA SER A 150 15.74 -3.27 -1.38
C SER A 150 16.42 -2.21 -0.50
N GLU A 151 16.87 -1.11 -1.12
CA GLU A 151 17.38 0.06 -0.40
C GLU A 151 16.26 0.85 0.32
N SER A 152 14.99 0.64 -0.05
CA SER A 152 13.88 1.43 0.46
C SER A 152 13.48 1.08 1.89
N VAL A 153 13.91 1.91 2.85
CA VAL A 153 13.49 1.88 4.26
C VAL A 153 11.97 1.72 4.43
N ARG A 154 11.17 2.49 3.68
CA ARG A 154 9.70 2.44 3.77
C ARG A 154 9.12 1.05 3.44
N HIS A 155 9.69 0.36 2.46
CA HIS A 155 9.21 -0.96 2.06
C HIS A 155 9.57 -1.98 3.15
N ARG A 156 10.78 -1.91 3.72
CA ARG A 156 11.15 -2.73 4.89
C ARG A 156 10.19 -2.52 6.06
N VAL A 157 9.93 -1.25 6.42
CA VAL A 157 8.99 -0.90 7.51
C VAL A 157 7.56 -1.38 7.26
N LYS A 158 7.01 -1.21 6.06
CA LYS A 158 5.65 -1.71 5.76
C LYS A 158 5.59 -3.24 5.73
N SER A 159 6.64 -3.93 5.24
CA SER A 159 6.71 -5.39 5.29
C SER A 159 6.74 -5.91 6.73
N ASP A 160 7.55 -5.29 7.60
CA ASP A 160 7.59 -5.65 9.02
C ASP A 160 6.24 -5.42 9.72
N LEU A 161 5.56 -4.32 9.43
CA LEU A 161 4.21 -4.06 9.96
C LEU A 161 3.21 -5.16 9.60
N LEU A 162 3.26 -5.66 8.36
CA LEU A 162 2.39 -6.76 7.93
C LEU A 162 2.76 -8.08 8.61
N ARG A 163 4.05 -8.32 8.89
CA ARG A 163 4.48 -9.46 9.70
C ARG A 163 3.89 -9.36 11.11
N SER A 164 3.94 -8.19 11.74
CA SER A 164 3.30 -7.96 13.05
C SER A 164 1.79 -8.23 12.97
N ALA A 165 1.11 -7.75 11.92
CA ALA A 165 -0.32 -8.00 11.73
C ALA A 165 -0.66 -9.49 11.56
N ALA A 166 0.18 -10.26 10.87
CA ALA A 166 0.00 -11.70 10.71
C ALA A 166 0.08 -12.49 12.02
N LEU A 167 0.78 -11.96 13.04
CA LEU A 167 0.89 -12.59 14.35
C LEU A 167 -0.37 -12.43 15.21
N THR A 168 -1.25 -11.48 14.90
CA THR A 168 -2.42 -11.16 15.75
C THR A 168 -3.37 -12.34 15.99
N GLY A 169 -3.44 -13.31 15.07
CA GLY A 169 -4.26 -14.51 15.22
C GLY A 169 -3.57 -15.69 15.91
N THR A 170 -2.27 -15.61 16.20
CA THR A 170 -1.50 -16.72 16.79
C THR A 170 -0.73 -16.34 18.05
N ASP A 171 -0.15 -15.15 18.07
CA ASP A 171 0.61 -14.60 19.19
C ASP A 171 0.38 -13.07 19.28
N PRO A 172 -0.72 -12.65 19.93
CA PRO A 172 -1.07 -11.24 20.07
C PRO A 172 0.01 -10.41 20.81
N SER A 173 0.70 -11.02 21.77
CA SER A 173 1.77 -10.33 22.52
C SER A 173 2.96 -10.03 21.62
N ALA A 174 3.44 -11.02 20.86
CA ALA A 174 4.51 -10.82 19.88
C ALA A 174 4.10 -9.85 18.76
N ALA A 175 2.80 -9.83 18.38
CA ALA A 175 2.28 -8.85 17.43
C ALA A 175 2.45 -7.41 17.95
N VAL A 176 2.12 -7.15 19.21
CA VAL A 176 2.25 -5.83 19.86
C VAL A 176 3.72 -5.43 19.99
N GLU A 177 4.58 -6.31 20.50
CA GLU A 177 6.02 -6.05 20.65
C GLU A 177 6.65 -5.69 19.31
N SER A 178 6.43 -6.51 18.29
CA SER A 178 6.95 -6.27 16.95
C SER A 178 6.38 -4.97 16.33
N ALA A 179 5.11 -4.66 16.55
CA ALA A 179 4.51 -3.43 16.06
C ALA A 179 5.07 -2.18 16.74
N ALA A 180 5.46 -2.27 18.02
CA ALA A 180 6.11 -1.18 18.74
C ALA A 180 7.49 -0.86 18.16
N GLU A 181 8.28 -1.86 17.77
CA GLU A 181 9.54 -1.65 17.04
C GLU A 181 9.32 -0.96 15.69
N VAL A 182 8.26 -1.36 14.96
CA VAL A 182 7.86 -0.72 13.71
C VAL A 182 7.46 0.74 13.96
N LEU A 183 6.71 1.03 15.02
CA LEU A 183 6.31 2.40 15.39
C LEU A 183 7.55 3.27 15.67
N ALA A 184 8.51 2.78 16.45
CA ALA A 184 9.75 3.49 16.75
C ALA A 184 10.54 3.83 15.48
N ARG A 185 10.66 2.88 14.54
CA ARG A 185 11.27 3.13 13.22
C ARG A 185 10.47 4.12 12.39
N CYS A 186 9.15 4.07 12.42
CA CYS A 186 8.32 5.05 11.72
C CYS A 186 8.59 6.47 12.23
N GLN A 187 8.75 6.64 13.55
CA GLN A 187 9.11 7.93 14.14
C GLN A 187 10.50 8.38 13.70
N GLN A 188 11.50 7.49 13.76
CA GLN A 188 12.87 7.78 13.33
C GLN A 188 12.94 8.27 11.88
N TYR A 189 12.19 7.65 10.98
CA TYR A 189 12.22 7.95 9.53
C TYR A 189 11.10 8.88 9.07
N GLY A 190 10.27 9.40 9.98
CA GLY A 190 9.13 10.27 9.66
C GLY A 190 8.06 9.62 8.78
N LEU A 191 7.84 8.31 8.89
CA LEU A 191 6.88 7.54 8.09
C LEU A 191 5.47 7.60 8.69
N LEU A 192 4.88 8.79 8.70
CA LEU A 192 3.68 9.10 9.48
C LEU A 192 2.48 8.17 9.22
N PRO A 193 2.12 7.80 7.98
CA PRO A 193 1.01 6.86 7.75
C PRO A 193 1.27 5.45 8.27
N LEU A 194 2.54 5.02 8.32
CA LEU A 194 2.90 3.72 8.89
C LEU A 194 2.92 3.79 10.43
N ALA A 195 3.33 4.92 11.02
CA ALA A 195 3.21 5.14 12.46
C ALA A 195 1.74 5.07 12.91
N TRP A 196 0.83 5.65 12.13
CA TRP A 196 -0.61 5.57 12.38
C TRP A 196 -1.10 4.12 12.37
N ALA A 197 -0.74 3.35 11.35
CA ALA A 197 -1.15 1.95 11.22
C ALA A 197 -0.54 1.05 12.31
N SER A 198 0.72 1.27 12.71
CA SER A 198 1.33 0.59 13.85
C SER A 198 0.61 0.90 15.16
N SER A 199 0.28 2.17 15.39
CA SER A 199 -0.46 2.59 16.59
C SER A 199 -1.84 1.97 16.64
N LEU A 200 -2.59 1.99 15.53
CA LEU A 200 -3.88 1.31 15.44
C LEU A 200 -3.80 -0.18 15.75
N LEU A 201 -2.79 -0.86 15.25
CA LEU A 201 -2.61 -2.29 15.50
C LEU A 201 -2.33 -2.56 16.98
N ILE A 202 -1.43 -1.80 17.59
CA ILE A 202 -1.11 -1.94 19.02
C ILE A 202 -2.34 -1.65 19.87
N GLU A 203 -3.03 -0.53 19.61
CA GLU A 203 -4.22 -0.12 20.34
C GLU A 203 -5.35 -1.14 20.20
N GLY A 204 -5.57 -1.67 19.00
CA GLY A 204 -6.61 -2.66 18.73
C GLY A 204 -6.35 -4.03 19.37
N VAL A 205 -5.08 -4.45 19.49
CA VAL A 205 -4.72 -5.76 20.06
C VAL A 205 -4.57 -5.69 21.58
N SER A 206 -3.93 -4.65 22.10
CA SER A 206 -3.64 -4.53 23.55
C SER A 206 -4.77 -3.84 24.34
N GLY A 207 -5.64 -3.07 23.68
CA GLY A 207 -6.61 -2.17 24.32
C GLY A 207 -5.98 -0.93 24.98
N GLY A 208 -4.65 -0.81 24.99
CA GLY A 208 -3.91 0.32 25.55
C GLY A 208 -3.58 1.38 24.50
N ARG A 209 -3.59 2.67 24.91
CA ARG A 209 -3.20 3.77 24.02
C ARG A 209 -1.68 3.81 23.80
N THR A 210 -1.24 4.04 22.57
CA THR A 210 0.17 4.31 22.27
C THR A 210 0.52 5.79 22.48
N SER A 211 1.81 6.10 22.46
CA SER A 211 2.33 7.47 22.47
C SER A 211 3.30 7.68 21.30
N PRO A 212 2.96 8.48 20.27
CA PRO A 212 1.66 9.10 20.05
C PRO A 212 0.58 8.04 19.71
N SER A 213 -0.67 8.36 20.04
CA SER A 213 -1.84 7.51 19.74
C SER A 213 -2.22 7.57 18.26
N ALA A 214 -2.94 6.56 17.78
CA ALA A 214 -3.41 6.53 16.40
C ALA A 214 -4.25 7.77 16.05
N ARG A 215 -5.06 8.26 17.01
CA ARG A 215 -5.84 9.49 16.83
C ARG A 215 -4.96 10.73 16.61
N GLU A 216 -3.95 10.94 17.46
CA GLU A 216 -3.06 12.11 17.36
C GLU A 216 -2.27 12.11 16.04
N ILE A 217 -1.81 10.94 15.61
CA ILE A 217 -1.13 10.79 14.31
C ILE A 217 -2.12 11.09 13.17
N GLY A 218 -3.35 10.60 13.27
CA GLY A 218 -4.42 10.85 12.30
C GLY A 218 -4.73 12.35 12.15
N ASP A 219 -4.83 13.07 13.27
CA ASP A 219 -5.06 14.52 13.29
C ASP A 219 -3.90 15.27 12.60
N LEU A 220 -2.65 14.87 12.84
CA LEU A 220 -1.49 15.44 12.16
C LEU A 220 -1.50 15.18 10.64
N ILE A 221 -1.93 13.99 10.23
CA ILE A 221 -2.10 13.65 8.81
C ILE A 221 -3.22 14.51 8.18
N ALA A 222 -4.33 14.70 8.90
CA ALA A 222 -5.44 15.54 8.46
C ALA A 222 -5.01 16.99 8.24
N MET A 223 -4.24 17.58 9.16
CA MET A 223 -3.67 18.92 8.99
C MET A 223 -2.77 19.04 7.75
N ARG A 224 -2.17 17.94 7.30
CA ARG A 224 -1.33 17.88 6.08
C ARG A 224 -2.12 17.47 4.83
N GLY A 225 -3.45 17.44 4.93
CA GLY A 225 -4.38 17.13 3.84
C GLY A 225 -4.57 15.65 3.58
N GLY A 226 -4.17 14.76 4.49
CA GLY A 226 -4.51 13.34 4.41
C GLY A 226 -5.85 13.03 5.06
N SER A 227 -6.36 11.84 4.83
CA SER A 227 -7.47 11.28 5.59
C SER A 227 -7.20 9.80 5.69
N LEU A 228 -7.11 9.29 6.91
CA LEU A 228 -6.95 7.86 7.18
C LEU A 228 -8.19 7.38 7.92
N LEU A 229 -8.84 6.35 7.39
CA LEU A 229 -9.94 5.67 8.08
C LEU A 229 -9.46 4.29 8.49
N PRO A 230 -9.79 3.82 9.71
CA PRO A 230 -9.60 2.42 10.07
C PRO A 230 -10.25 1.52 9.01
N LEU A 231 -9.65 0.35 8.74
CA LEU A 231 -10.32 -0.68 7.97
C LEU A 231 -11.54 -1.13 8.78
N SER A 232 -12.73 -0.78 8.31
CA SER A 232 -14.03 -1.17 8.88
C SER A 232 -14.34 -2.63 8.59
#